data_AF-I1PUT2-F1
#
_entry.id   AF-I1PUT2-F1
#
_cell.length_a   1.000
_cell.length_b   1.000
_cell.length_c   1.000
_cell.angle_alpha   90.00
_cell.angle_beta   90.00
_cell.angle_gamma   90.00
#
_symmetry.space_group_name_H-M   'P 1'
#
loop_
_entity.id
_entity.type
_entity.pdbx_description
1 polymer ?
#
loop_
_entity_poly.entity_id
_entity_poly.type
_entity_poly.pdbx_seq_one_letter_code
_entity_poly.pdbx_strand_id
1 'polypeptide(L)'
;NLSLGRVCVPIDPNNCDDFDPTTVPTLSQLLGELNAAGLRTDSENDWERTSLENSIRFFRASFLQPLLKACKEELESSYNAKLQQSKNTLTW
;
A
#
# COMPACT_ATOMS: atom_id res chain seq x y z
N ASN A 1 -12.84 -25.93 2.64
CA ASN A 1 -13.53 -24.77 2.02
C ASN A 1 -12.57 -23.57 1.98
N LEU A 2 -11.38 -23.75 1.38
CA LEU A 2 -10.25 -22.79 1.39
C LEU A 2 -9.91 -22.25 -0.02
N SER A 3 -10.79 -22.41 -1.02
CA SER A 3 -10.30 -22.76 -2.36
C SER A 3 -10.78 -21.90 -3.53
N LEU A 4 -11.22 -20.65 -3.32
CA LEU A 4 -11.54 -19.77 -4.47
C LEU A 4 -10.30 -19.21 -5.17
N GLY A 5 -9.10 -19.40 -4.63
CA GLY A 5 -7.84 -18.91 -5.22
C GLY A 5 -7.81 -17.39 -5.43
N ARG A 6 -8.77 -16.65 -4.88
CA ARG A 6 -8.86 -15.19 -4.92
C ARG A 6 -7.80 -14.60 -4.01
N VAL A 7 -7.16 -13.53 -4.47
CA VAL A 7 -6.17 -12.80 -3.70
C VAL A 7 -6.86 -11.95 -2.64
N CYS A 8 -6.30 -11.86 -1.43
CA CYS A 8 -6.78 -10.88 -0.46
C CYS A 8 -6.38 -9.48 -0.93
N VAL A 9 -7.36 -8.60 -1.15
CA VAL A 9 -7.15 -7.22 -1.62
C VAL A 9 -7.56 -6.21 -0.54
N PRO A 10 -6.97 -5.01 -0.49
CA PRO A 10 -7.45 -3.94 0.37
C PRO A 10 -8.89 -3.55 0.02
N ILE A 11 -9.68 -3.21 1.04
CA ILE A 11 -11.06 -2.73 0.91
C ILE A 11 -11.08 -1.28 1.36
N ASP A 12 -11.79 -0.42 0.63
CA ASP A 12 -12.03 0.96 1.06
C ASP A 12 -13.00 0.96 2.25
N PRO A 13 -12.57 1.35 3.46
CA PRO A 13 -13.45 1.38 4.62
C PRO A 13 -14.59 2.40 4.49
N ASN A 14 -14.46 3.41 3.63
CA ASN A 14 -15.51 4.41 3.39
C ASN A 14 -16.54 3.96 2.36
N ASN A 15 -16.26 2.89 1.61
CA ASN A 15 -17.14 2.35 0.58
C ASN A 15 -17.21 0.81 0.63
N CYS A 16 -17.22 0.25 1.85
CA CYS A 16 -17.11 -1.19 2.03
C CYS A 16 -18.37 -1.96 1.60
N ASP A 17 -19.54 -1.32 1.63
CA ASP A 17 -20.81 -1.93 1.22
C ASP A 17 -20.86 -2.21 -0.29
N ASP A 18 -20.10 -1.46 -1.10
CA ASP A 18 -19.99 -1.63 -2.55
C ASP A 18 -18.93 -2.69 -2.94
N PHE A 19 -18.22 -3.29 -1.98
CA PHE A 19 -17.19 -4.26 -2.28
C PHE A 19 -17.77 -5.57 -2.82
N ASP A 20 -17.47 -5.89 -4.08
CA ASP A 20 -17.86 -7.16 -4.70
C ASP A 20 -16.73 -8.19 -4.65
N PRO A 21 -16.80 -9.22 -3.78
CA PRO A 21 -15.77 -10.26 -3.67
C PRO A 21 -15.62 -11.13 -4.92
N THR A 22 -16.58 -11.08 -5.86
CA THR A 22 -16.52 -11.84 -7.11
C THR A 22 -15.64 -11.18 -8.17
N THR A 23 -15.37 -9.88 -8.03
CA THR A 23 -14.49 -9.09 -8.93
C THR A 23 -13.01 -9.24 -8.59
N VAL A 24 -12.70 -9.73 -7.39
CA VAL A 24 -11.33 -9.91 -6.90
C VAL A 24 -10.59 -10.94 -7.77
N PRO A 25 -9.37 -10.62 -8.25
CA PRO A 25 -8.63 -11.50 -9.14
C PRO A 25 -8.21 -12.80 -8.43
N THR A 26 -8.22 -13.87 -9.19
CA THR A 26 -7.69 -15.16 -8.77
C THR A 26 -6.20 -15.26 -9.10
N LEU A 27 -5.46 -16.06 -8.33
CA LEU A 27 -4.06 -16.34 -8.58
C LEU A 27 -3.82 -16.90 -10.00
N SER A 28 -4.75 -17.72 -10.51
CA SER A 28 -4.65 -18.27 -11.87
C SER A 28 -4.83 -17.20 -12.95
N GLN A 29 -5.69 -16.21 -12.74
CA GLN A 29 -5.84 -15.08 -13.66
C GLN A 29 -4.57 -14.24 -13.69
N LEU A 30 -4.04 -13.88 -12.52
CA LEU A 30 -2.79 -13.10 -12.41
C LEU A 30 -1.61 -13.81 -13.09
N LEU A 31 -1.49 -15.13 -12.89
CA LEU A 31 -0.45 -15.92 -13.57
C LEU A 31 -0.63 -15.93 -15.10
N GLY A 32 -1.88 -16.02 -15.58
CA GLY A 32 -2.19 -15.93 -17.00
C GLY A 32 -1.82 -14.57 -17.60
N GLU A 33 -2.13 -13.49 -16.89
CA GLU A 33 -1.80 -12.12 -17.28
C GLU A 33 -0.27 -11.91 -17.35
N LEU A 34 0.48 -12.39 -16.36
CA LEU A 34 1.94 -12.33 -16.35
C LEU A 34 2.57 -13.11 -17.52
N ASN A 35 2.08 -14.32 -17.79
CA ASN A 35 2.57 -15.13 -18.90
C ASN A 35 2.24 -14.48 -20.27
N ALA A 36 1.05 -13.91 -20.42
CA ALA A 36 0.64 -13.21 -21.64
C ALA A 36 1.41 -11.90 -21.85
N ALA A 37 1.76 -11.22 -20.76
CA ALA A 37 2.59 -10.02 -20.75
C ALA A 37 4.02 -10.28 -21.28
N GLY A 38 4.50 -11.53 -21.22
CA GLY A 38 5.84 -11.92 -21.64
C GLY A 38 6.93 -11.43 -20.69
N LEU A 39 8.01 -12.21 -20.58
CA LEU A 39 9.16 -11.89 -19.74
C LEU A 39 9.92 -10.69 -20.36
N ARG A 40 9.62 -9.48 -19.90
CA ARG A 40 10.45 -8.31 -20.17
C ARG A 40 11.34 -8.11 -18.95
N THR A 41 12.64 -8.24 -19.15
CA THR A 41 13.66 -8.32 -18.08
C THR A 41 13.81 -7.04 -17.23
N ASP A 42 13.05 -5.96 -17.53
CA ASP A 42 13.39 -4.61 -17.07
C ASP A 42 12.26 -3.86 -16.33
N SER A 43 11.12 -4.49 -16.00
CA SER A 43 10.12 -3.85 -15.12
C SER A 43 10.26 -4.34 -13.68
N GLU A 44 10.71 -3.47 -12.77
CA GLU A 44 10.77 -3.78 -11.33
C GLU A 44 9.38 -4.07 -10.70
N ASN A 45 8.28 -3.88 -11.42
CA ASN A 45 6.92 -4.02 -10.92
C ASN A 45 6.01 -4.82 -11.88
N ASP A 46 6.27 -6.11 -12.05
CA ASP A 46 5.47 -7.00 -12.91
C ASP A 46 3.96 -7.01 -12.58
N TRP A 47 3.60 -6.72 -11.33
CA TRP A 47 2.21 -6.63 -10.89
C TRP A 47 1.44 -5.45 -11.50
N GLU A 48 2.12 -4.40 -11.98
CA GLU A 48 1.49 -3.25 -12.67
C GLU A 48 0.79 -3.65 -13.96
N ARG A 49 1.14 -4.82 -14.50
CA ARG A 49 0.60 -5.35 -15.76
C ARG A 49 -0.51 -6.37 -15.54
N THR A 50 -0.98 -6.48 -14.30
CA THR A 50 -1.99 -7.45 -13.89
C THR A 50 -3.21 -6.74 -13.31
N SER A 51 -4.32 -7.44 -13.20
CA SER A 51 -5.53 -6.97 -12.50
C SER A 51 -5.29 -6.67 -11.01
N LEU A 52 -4.12 -7.00 -10.45
CA LEU A 52 -3.70 -6.63 -9.10
C LEU A 52 -3.24 -5.16 -8.98
N GLU A 53 -2.91 -4.48 -10.08
CA GLU A 53 -2.38 -3.11 -10.08
C GLU A 53 -3.23 -2.15 -9.24
N ASN A 54 -4.54 -2.13 -9.49
CA ASN A 54 -5.47 -1.22 -8.80
C ASN A 54 -5.48 -1.45 -7.29
N SER A 55 -5.37 -2.70 -6.86
CA SER A 55 -5.32 -3.07 -5.44
C SER A 55 -4.05 -2.54 -4.78
N ILE A 56 -2.89 -2.71 -5.43
CA ILE A 56 -1.60 -2.24 -4.90
C ILE A 56 -1.54 -0.71 -4.91
N ARG A 57 -2.00 -0.07 -5.98
CA ARG A 57 -2.07 1.40 -6.08
C ARG A 57 -2.96 1.99 -5.00
N PHE A 58 -4.15 1.39 -4.78
CA PHE A 58 -5.04 1.80 -3.70
C PHE A 58 -4.35 1.67 -2.35
N PHE A 59 -3.80 0.50 -1.98
CA PHE A 59 -3.12 0.30 -0.70
C PHE A 59 -1.96 1.28 -0.48
N ARG A 60 -1.16 1.54 -1.53
CA ARG A 60 -0.06 2.51 -1.47
C ARG A 60 -0.57 3.91 -1.14
N ALA A 61 -1.59 4.39 -1.85
CA ALA A 61 -2.10 5.74 -1.72
C ALA A 61 -2.95 5.94 -0.45
N SER A 62 -3.82 4.99 -0.11
CA SER A 62 -4.80 5.13 0.96
C SER A 62 -4.27 4.71 2.34
N PHE A 63 -3.25 3.85 2.40
CA PHE A 63 -2.73 3.33 3.66
C PHE A 63 -1.23 3.60 3.85
N LEU A 64 -0.36 3.13 2.95
CA LEU A 64 1.09 3.19 3.17
C LEU A 64 1.64 4.62 3.15
N GLN A 65 1.18 5.46 2.23
CA GLN A 65 1.60 6.86 2.15
C GLN A 65 1.18 7.67 3.40
N PRO A 66 -0.10 7.61 3.85
CA PRO A 66 -0.51 8.22 5.11
C PRO A 66 0.25 7.69 6.33
N LEU A 67 0.48 6.38 6.41
CA LEU A 67 1.24 5.77 7.49
C LEU A 67 2.68 6.30 7.54
N LEU A 68 3.36 6.32 6.39
CA LEU A 68 4.72 6.85 6.27
C LEU A 68 4.78 8.33 6.67
N LYS A 69 3.80 9.12 6.25
CA LYS A 69 3.67 10.53 6.62
C LYS A 69 3.53 10.69 8.13
N ALA A 70 2.63 9.94 8.76
CA ALA A 70 2.42 10.00 10.20
C ALA A 70 3.69 9.65 10.99
N CYS A 71 4.40 8.59 10.60
CA CYS A 71 5.67 8.22 11.23
C CYS A 71 6.74 9.33 11.08
N LYS A 72 6.82 9.97 9.92
CA LYS A 72 7.76 11.07 9.69
C LYS A 72 7.42 12.28 10.57
N GLU A 73 6.15 12.67 10.63
CA GLU A 73 5.67 13.81 11.43
C GLU A 73 5.90 13.57 12.93
N GLU A 74 5.75 12.33 13.40
CA GLU A 74 6.04 11.95 14.80
C GLU A 74 7.53 12.13 15.13
N LEU A 75 8.43 11.66 14.26
CA LEU A 75 9.87 11.82 14.43
C LEU A 75 10.29 13.29 14.43
N GLU A 76 9.78 14.07 13.48
CA GLU A 76 10.07 15.51 13.38
C GLU A 76 9.55 16.26 14.61
N SER A 77 8.35 15.92 15.09
CA SER A 77 7.77 16.53 16.30
C SER A 77 8.61 16.22 17.54
N SER A 78 9.05 14.97 17.71
CA SER A 78 9.92 14.55 18.81
C SER A 78 11.28 15.26 18.77
N TYR A 79 11.88 15.38 17.59
CA TYR A 79 13.13 16.09 17.40
C TYR A 79 13.01 17.58 17.73
N ASN A 80 11.96 18.25 17.23
CA ASN A 80 11.72 19.66 17.48
C ASN A 80 11.45 19.94 18.97
N ALA A 81 10.71 19.08 19.66
CA ALA A 81 10.48 19.20 21.10
C ALA A 81 11.81 19.15 21.90
N LYS A 82 12.72 18.23 21.53
CA LYS A 82 14.06 18.13 22.15
C LYS A 82 14.92 19.37 21.88
N LEU A 83 14.85 19.95 20.68
CA LEU A 83 15.57 21.19 20.36
C LEU A 83 15.04 22.39 21.16
N GLN A 84 13.73 22.49 21.39
CA GLN A 84 13.18 23.57 22.21
C GLN A 84 13.56 23.39 23.69
N GLN A 85 13.54 22.17 24.20
CA GLN A 85 13.95 21.86 25.57
C GLN A 85 15.42 22.22 25.82
N SER A 86 16.33 21.91 24.89
CA SER A 86 17.75 22.26 25.03
C SER A 86 17.98 23.77 24.99
N LYS A 87 17.28 24.50 24.09
CA LYS A 87 17.35 25.98 24.04
C LYS A 87 16.90 26.63 25.34
N ASN A 88 15.75 26.22 25.86
CA ASN A 88 15.21 26.73 27.13
C ASN A 88 16.15 26.45 28.32
N THR A 89 16.92 25.35 28.26
CA THR A 89 17.90 24.99 29.30
C THR A 89 19.16 25.87 29.25
N LEU A 90 19.52 26.40 28.07
CA LEU A 90 20.73 27.23 27.88
C LEU A 90 20.47 28.73 28.09
N THR A 91 19.23 29.17 28.01
CA THR A 91 18.79 30.52 28.40
C THR A 91 18.48 30.55 29.90
N TRP A 92 19.52 30.69 30.72
CA TRP A 92 19.49 31.15 32.11
C TRP A 92 20.45 32.33 32.25
#